data_AF-A0A059LCA9-F1
#
_entry.id   AF-A0A059LCA9-F1
#
_cell.length_a   1.000
_cell.length_b   1.000
_cell.length_c   1.000
_cell.angle_alpha   90.00
_cell.angle_beta   90.00
_cell.angle_gamma   90.00
#
_symmetry.space_group_name_H-M   'P 1'
#
loop_
_entity.id
_entity.type
_entity.pdbx_description
1 polymer ?
#
loop_
_entity_poly.entity_id
_entity_poly.type
_entity_poly.pdbx_seq_one_letter_code
_entity_poly.pdbx_strand_id
1 'polypeptide(L)'
;MPKVSSTVPVAERLTRLRKELVDPAAGQERLDAFIVPTDDAHMRRAFLTNFSGSAGTAVVCGTKAALWTDGRYFLQAAAELSSEWDLMRMGTKDCPEIAEWLGRELAPGGRVGFDPSVHTVSAAEALEA
;
A
#
# COMPACT_ATOMS: atom_id res chain seq x y z
N MET A 1 30.50 14.96 10.96
CA MET A 1 29.41 14.06 11.40
C MET A 1 28.12 14.85 11.57
N PRO A 2 27.10 14.63 10.74
CA PRO A 2 25.71 14.88 11.10
C PRO A 2 25.03 13.53 11.39
N LYS A 3 24.41 13.40 12.58
CA LYS A 3 23.65 12.22 12.98
C LYS A 3 22.36 12.19 12.17
N VAL A 4 22.23 11.25 11.25
CA VAL A 4 20.96 11.00 10.55
C VAL A 4 19.95 10.50 11.58
N SER A 5 18.83 11.21 11.58
CA SER A 5 17.69 11.13 12.48
C SER A 5 17.13 9.72 12.62
N SER A 6 16.63 9.40 13.82
CA SER A 6 15.99 8.14 14.20
C SER A 6 15.05 7.57 13.15
N THR A 7 15.38 6.40 12.59
CA THR A 7 14.55 5.66 11.63
C THR A 7 13.31 5.09 12.33
N VAL A 8 12.16 5.74 12.19
CA VAL A 8 10.87 5.26 12.71
C VAL A 8 10.63 3.82 12.21
N PRO A 9 10.31 2.83 13.07
CA PRO A 9 10.03 1.47 12.64
C PRO A 9 8.86 1.38 11.66
N VAL A 10 8.88 0.39 10.75
CA VAL A 10 7.81 0.17 9.75
C VAL A 10 6.43 0.04 10.42
N ALA A 11 6.34 -0.72 11.51
CA ALA A 11 5.12 -0.88 12.30
C ALA A 11 4.54 0.44 12.78
N GLU A 12 5.39 1.38 13.19
CA GLU A 12 4.96 2.69 13.65
C GLU A 12 4.47 3.56 12.47
N ARG A 13 5.12 3.47 11.30
CA ARG A 13 4.68 4.17 10.07
C ARG A 13 3.30 3.67 9.64
N LEU A 14 3.11 2.34 9.64
CA LEU A 14 1.85 1.70 9.28
C LEU A 14 0.74 2.06 10.27
N THR A 15 1.04 2.07 11.57
CA THR A 15 0.10 2.48 12.62
C THR A 15 -0.33 3.93 12.45
N ARG A 16 0.61 4.83 12.14
CA ARG A 16 0.28 6.24 11.87
C ARG A 16 -0.61 6.38 10.64
N LEU A 17 -0.29 5.71 9.53
CA LEU A 17 -1.11 5.76 8.33
C LEU A 17 -2.53 5.26 8.62
N ARG A 18 -2.68 4.13 9.31
CA ARG A 18 -4.00 3.59 9.71
C ARG A 18 -4.81 4.58 10.55
N LYS A 19 -4.15 5.34 11.43
CA LYS A 19 -4.81 6.38 12.21
C LYS A 19 -5.37 7.49 11.31
N GLU A 20 -4.58 7.97 10.34
CA GLU A 20 -5.00 9.00 9.39
C GLU A 20 -6.15 8.53 8.48
N LEU A 21 -6.23 7.24 8.16
CA LEU A 21 -7.36 6.69 7.42
C LEU A 21 -8.68 6.82 8.21
N VAL A 22 -8.63 6.61 9.52
CA VAL A 22 -9.80 6.61 10.41
C VAL A 22 -10.17 8.01 10.89
N ASP A 23 -9.17 8.83 11.23
CA ASP A 23 -9.31 10.19 11.77
C ASP A 23 -8.52 11.16 10.88
N PRO A 24 -9.07 11.49 9.69
CA PRO A 24 -8.38 12.33 8.73
C PRO A 24 -8.40 13.81 9.16
N ALA A 25 -7.45 14.59 8.64
CA ALA A 25 -7.40 16.02 8.89
C ALA A 25 -8.69 16.73 8.40
N ALA A 26 -9.00 17.87 9.01
CA ALA A 26 -10.20 18.64 8.73
C ALA A 26 -10.35 18.93 7.22
N GLY A 27 -11.46 18.47 6.63
CA GLY A 27 -11.76 18.63 5.20
C GLY A 27 -11.42 17.41 4.33
N GLN A 28 -10.84 16.36 4.90
CA GLN A 28 -10.65 15.08 4.22
C GLN A 28 -11.70 14.05 4.67
N GLU A 29 -12.02 13.12 3.77
CA GLU A 29 -12.97 12.06 4.05
C GLU A 29 -12.28 10.86 4.69
N ARG A 30 -13.02 10.14 5.56
CA ARG A 30 -12.55 8.88 6.14
C ARG A 30 -12.34 7.86 5.03
N LEU A 31 -11.22 7.17 5.08
CA LEU A 31 -10.85 6.11 4.15
C LEU A 31 -10.78 4.77 4.89
N ASP A 32 -11.14 3.69 4.21
CA ASP A 32 -11.03 2.33 4.72
C ASP A 32 -9.79 1.61 4.15
N ALA A 33 -9.32 2.04 2.97
CA ALA A 33 -8.06 1.63 2.38
C ALA A 33 -7.32 2.77 1.67
N PHE A 34 -6.01 2.59 1.50
CA PHE A 34 -5.16 3.49 0.74
C PHE A 34 -4.22 2.73 -0.18
N ILE A 35 -4.16 3.15 -1.44
CA ILE A 35 -3.33 2.53 -2.48
C ILE A 35 -2.12 3.42 -2.77
N VAL A 36 -0.94 2.79 -2.85
CA VAL A 36 0.35 3.40 -3.17
C VAL A 36 0.93 2.66 -4.39
N PRO A 37 0.77 3.21 -5.60
CA PRO A 37 1.10 2.54 -6.85
C PRO A 37 2.61 2.50 -7.10
N THR A 38 2.99 1.82 -8.17
CA THR A 38 4.39 1.77 -8.61
C THR A 38 4.95 3.15 -8.92
N ASP A 39 4.14 3.97 -9.60
CA ASP A 39 4.48 5.32 -10.06
C ASP A 39 4.47 6.39 -8.96
N ASP A 40 3.98 6.04 -7.77
CA ASP A 40 4.15 6.92 -6.61
C ASP A 40 5.62 6.97 -6.24
N ALA A 41 6.14 8.20 -6.11
CA ALA A 41 7.56 8.50 -5.98
C ALA A 41 8.23 7.44 -5.11
N HIS A 42 9.09 6.58 -5.70
CA HIS A 42 9.65 5.34 -5.14
C HIS A 42 9.93 5.37 -3.62
N MET A 43 10.27 6.55 -3.11
CA MET A 43 10.40 6.91 -1.71
C MET A 43 9.21 6.54 -0.80
N ARG A 44 7.94 6.75 -1.19
CA ARG A 44 6.78 6.55 -0.32
C ARG A 44 6.45 5.08 -0.10
N ARG A 45 6.38 4.28 -1.18
CA ARG A 45 6.27 2.82 -1.07
C ARG A 45 7.41 2.24 -0.24
N ALA A 46 8.65 2.58 -0.57
CA ALA A 46 9.82 2.09 0.16
C ALA A 46 9.79 2.52 1.62
N PHE A 47 9.34 3.75 1.92
CA PHE A 47 9.16 4.23 3.27
C PHE A 47 8.10 3.44 4.05
N LEU A 48 6.98 3.06 3.42
CA LEU A 48 5.91 2.32 4.08
C LEU A 48 6.20 0.83 4.25
N THR A 49 6.82 0.21 3.25
CA THR A 49 6.96 -1.25 3.15
C THR A 49 8.36 -1.76 3.49
N ASN A 50 9.37 -0.88 3.46
CA ASN A 50 10.79 -1.22 3.42
C ASN A 50 11.24 -1.95 2.14
N PHE A 51 10.35 -2.14 1.16
CA PHE A 51 10.65 -2.77 -0.11
C PHE A 51 11.32 -1.78 -1.07
N SER A 52 12.51 -2.13 -1.54
CA SER A 52 13.36 -1.29 -2.38
C SER A 52 13.27 -1.62 -3.88
N GLY A 53 12.52 -2.65 -4.26
CA GLY A 53 12.31 -2.99 -5.67
C GLY A 53 11.60 -1.87 -6.43
N SER A 54 11.84 -1.78 -7.73
CA SER A 54 11.34 -0.65 -8.54
C SER A 54 9.86 -0.78 -8.87
N ALA A 55 9.32 -1.99 -9.01
CA ALA A 55 7.92 -2.23 -9.34
C ALA A 55 7.15 -2.86 -8.17
N GLY A 56 6.03 -2.25 -7.81
CA GLY A 56 5.09 -2.82 -6.85
C GLY A 56 4.06 -1.81 -6.36
N THR A 57 2.89 -2.33 -6.01
CA THR A 57 1.75 -1.56 -5.51
C THR A 57 1.45 -1.98 -4.09
N ALA A 58 1.55 -1.06 -3.15
CA ALA A 58 1.23 -1.29 -1.74
C ALA A 58 -0.21 -0.85 -1.47
N VAL A 59 -0.95 -1.66 -0.71
CA VAL A 59 -2.32 -1.36 -0.29
C VAL A 59 -2.40 -1.53 1.21
N VAL A 60 -2.90 -0.50 1.89
CA VAL A 60 -3.04 -0.48 3.35
C VAL A 60 -4.51 -0.33 3.70
N CYS A 61 -5.03 -1.27 4.48
CA CYS A 61 -6.34 -1.19 5.11
C CYS A 61 -6.20 -0.89 6.61
N GLY A 62 -7.31 -0.62 7.27
CA GLY A 62 -7.36 -0.39 8.72
C GLY A 62 -6.68 -1.49 9.55
N THR A 63 -6.69 -2.74 9.08
CA THR A 63 -6.13 -3.90 9.82
C THR A 63 -5.09 -4.71 9.05
N LYS A 64 -5.07 -4.65 7.71
CA LYS A 64 -4.16 -5.42 6.85
C LYS A 64 -3.32 -4.53 5.95
N ALA A 65 -2.20 -5.05 5.45
CA ALA A 65 -1.37 -4.39 4.47
C ALA A 65 -0.79 -5.43 3.51
N ALA A 66 -0.77 -5.13 2.22
CA ALA A 66 -0.35 -6.06 1.19
C ALA A 66 0.47 -5.34 0.11
N LEU A 67 1.48 -6.00 -0.43
CA LEU A 67 2.31 -5.51 -1.53
C LEU A 67 2.21 -6.46 -2.73
N TRP A 68 1.69 -5.95 -3.85
CA TRP A 68 1.74 -6.61 -5.15
C TRP A 68 3.05 -6.29 -5.83
N THR A 69 3.75 -7.31 -6.30
CA THR A 69 4.93 -7.15 -7.16
C THR A 69 5.02 -8.30 -8.16
N ASP A 70 5.87 -8.16 -9.16
CA ASP A 70 6.06 -9.18 -10.20
C ASP A 70 7.20 -10.17 -9.85
N GLY A 71 7.32 -11.22 -10.66
CA GLY A 71 8.24 -12.35 -10.43
C GLY A 71 9.71 -11.97 -10.26
N ARG A 72 10.15 -10.82 -10.78
CA ARG A 72 11.53 -10.34 -10.61
C ARG A 72 11.87 -10.03 -9.15
N TYR A 73 10.86 -9.68 -8.35
CA TYR A 73 11.05 -9.15 -7.00
C TYR A 73 10.54 -10.06 -5.88
N PHE A 74 10.00 -11.25 -6.18
CA PHE A 74 9.42 -12.12 -5.15
C PHE A 74 10.38 -12.46 -4.00
N LEU A 75 11.62 -12.81 -4.31
CA LEU A 75 12.62 -13.15 -3.29
C LEU A 75 13.05 -11.92 -2.49
N GLN A 76 13.20 -10.79 -3.17
CA GLN A 76 13.55 -9.52 -2.54
C GLN A 76 12.44 -9.05 -1.59
N ALA A 77 11.19 -9.03 -2.06
CA ALA A 77 10.04 -8.64 -1.26
C ALA A 77 9.85 -9.57 -0.05
N ALA A 78 10.03 -10.89 -0.22
CA ALA A 78 9.95 -11.83 0.88
C ALA A 78 11.05 -11.62 1.95
N ALA A 79 12.19 -11.03 1.57
CA ALA A 79 13.30 -10.75 2.48
C ALA A 79 13.22 -9.35 3.14
N GLU A 80 12.65 -8.36 2.44
CA GLU A 80 12.62 -6.97 2.88
C GLU A 80 11.35 -6.57 3.65
N LEU A 81 10.21 -7.24 3.36
CA LEU A 81 8.93 -6.95 3.99
C LEU A 81 8.91 -7.39 5.46
N SER A 82 8.27 -6.60 6.31
CA SER A 82 7.96 -7.01 7.69
C SER A 82 6.76 -7.97 7.71
N SER A 83 6.58 -8.67 8.84
CA SER A 83 5.46 -9.60 9.05
C SER A 83 4.07 -8.96 9.02
N GLU A 84 3.99 -7.63 8.97
CA GLU A 84 2.72 -6.90 8.84
C GLU A 84 2.23 -6.80 7.40
N TRP A 85 3.08 -7.18 6.44
CA TRP A 85 2.81 -7.10 5.01
C TRP A 85 2.63 -8.48 4.39
N ASP A 86 1.52 -8.65 3.70
CA ASP A 86 1.28 -9.80 2.84
C ASP A 86 1.93 -9.58 1.46
N LEU A 87 2.77 -10.53 1.04
CA LEU A 87 3.35 -10.50 -0.29
C LEU A 87 2.40 -11.11 -1.33
N MET A 88 1.89 -10.27 -2.22
CA MET A 88 1.01 -10.66 -3.32
C MET A 88 1.83 -10.86 -4.59
N ARG A 89 1.93 -12.12 -5.03
CA ARG A 89 2.79 -12.53 -6.14
C ARG A 89 2.06 -12.40 -7.48
N MET A 90 2.15 -11.26 -8.15
CA MET A 90 1.43 -11.00 -9.40
C MET A 90 1.73 -12.07 -10.46
N GLY A 91 0.70 -12.47 -11.20
CA GLY A 91 0.80 -13.48 -12.27
C GLY A 91 0.79 -14.93 -11.78
N THR A 92 0.64 -15.20 -10.48
CA THR A 92 0.33 -16.54 -9.97
C THR A 92 -1.18 -16.75 -9.87
N LYS A 93 -1.62 -18.00 -9.98
CA LYS A 93 -3.05 -18.37 -9.95
C LYS A 93 -3.75 -17.97 -8.64
N ASP A 94 -3.00 -17.92 -7.55
CA ASP A 94 -3.54 -17.70 -6.20
C ASP A 94 -3.48 -16.21 -5.78
N CYS A 95 -2.93 -15.33 -6.62
CA CYS A 95 -2.83 -13.91 -6.35
C CYS A 95 -4.12 -13.20 -6.83
N PRO A 96 -4.94 -12.64 -5.93
CA PRO A 96 -6.11 -11.86 -6.34
C PRO A 96 -5.68 -10.52 -6.95
N GLU A 97 -6.53 -9.98 -7.81
CA GLU A 97 -6.41 -8.58 -8.23
C GLU A 97 -6.67 -7.64 -7.03
N ILE A 98 -6.13 -6.42 -7.08
CA ILE A 98 -6.26 -5.46 -5.96
C ILE A 98 -7.72 -5.18 -5.62
N ALA A 99 -8.57 -4.99 -6.63
CA ALA A 99 -10.00 -4.76 -6.45
C ALA A 99 -10.70 -5.96 -5.79
N GLU A 100 -10.37 -7.19 -6.22
CA GLU A 100 -10.92 -8.41 -5.62
C GLU A 100 -10.50 -8.59 -4.16
N TRP A 101 -9.25 -8.27 -3.84
CA TRP A 101 -8.75 -8.31 -2.47
C TRP A 101 -9.45 -7.25 -1.61
N LEU A 102 -9.55 -6.01 -2.09
CA LEU A 102 -10.27 -4.94 -1.39
C LEU A 102 -11.74 -5.28 -1.16
N GLY A 103 -12.42 -5.89 -2.13
CA GLY A 103 -13.81 -6.34 -1.98
C GLY A 103 -14.01 -7.43 -0.92
N ARG A 104 -12.95 -8.17 -0.55
CA ARG A 104 -12.97 -9.15 0.54
C ARG A 104 -12.62 -8.53 1.89
N GLU A 105 -11.75 -7.53 1.89
CA GLU A 105 -11.23 -6.91 3.13
C GLU A 105 -12.10 -5.74 3.63
N LEU A 106 -12.81 -5.07 2.72
CA LEU A 106 -13.63 -3.91 3.06
C LEU A 106 -15.11 -4.28 3.19
N ALA A 107 -15.80 -3.57 4.08
CA ALA A 107 -17.25 -3.64 4.15
C ALA A 107 -17.87 -3.01 2.89
N PRO A 108 -19.09 -3.43 2.48
CA PRO A 108 -19.81 -2.78 1.39
C PRO A 108 -19.90 -1.26 1.59
N GLY A 109 -19.55 -0.50 0.56
CA GLY A 109 -19.46 0.97 0.63
C GLY A 109 -18.16 1.51 1.24
N GLY A 110 -17.16 0.64 1.45
CA GLY A 110 -15.83 1.04 1.90
C GLY A 110 -15.17 2.02 0.94
N ARG A 111 -14.45 2.99 1.49
CA ARG A 111 -13.82 4.08 0.74
C ARG A 111 -12.34 3.80 0.52
N VAL A 112 -11.93 3.75 -0.74
CA VAL A 112 -10.54 3.53 -1.12
C VAL A 112 -9.97 4.85 -1.58
N GLY A 113 -8.93 5.32 -0.89
CA GLY A 113 -8.22 6.54 -1.26
C GLY A 113 -6.93 6.23 -2.01
N PHE A 114 -6.50 7.21 -2.77
CA PHE A 114 -5.24 7.18 -3.48
C PHE A 114 -4.71 8.61 -3.67
N ASP A 115 -3.42 8.75 -3.99
CA ASP A 115 -2.86 10.08 -4.25
C ASP A 115 -3.11 10.49 -5.72
N PRO A 116 -3.92 11.52 -6.00
CA PRO A 116 -4.30 11.86 -7.38
C PRO A 116 -3.13 12.38 -8.22
N SER A 117 -2.00 12.76 -7.62
CA SER A 117 -0.82 13.25 -8.35
C SER A 117 0.04 12.14 -8.96
N VAL A 118 -0.22 10.88 -8.58
CA VAL A 118 0.57 9.70 -8.97
C VAL A 118 -0.28 8.55 -9.52
N HIS A 119 -1.58 8.78 -9.72
CA HIS A 119 -2.50 7.83 -10.33
C HIS A 119 -2.91 8.27 -11.74
N THR A 120 -3.01 7.31 -12.66
CA THR A 120 -3.61 7.54 -13.98
C THR A 120 -5.12 7.33 -13.90
N VAL A 121 -5.87 8.01 -14.77
CA VAL A 121 -7.34 7.89 -14.84
C VAL A 121 -7.77 6.43 -15.04
N SER A 122 -7.08 5.70 -15.92
CA SER A 122 -7.38 4.28 -16.20
C SER A 122 -7.18 3.37 -14.97
N ALA A 123 -6.19 3.66 -14.12
CA ALA A 123 -5.99 2.89 -12.89
C ALA A 123 -7.07 3.18 -11.82
N ALA A 124 -7.63 4.39 -11.82
CA ALA A 124 -8.76 4.73 -10.96
C ALA A 124 -10.06 4.06 -11.43
N GLU A 125 -10.34 4.08 -12.73
CA GLU A 125 -11.53 3.43 -13.32
C GLU A 125 -11.56 1.91 -13.05
N ALA A 126 -10.41 1.25 -13.04
CA ALA A 126 -10.29 -0.18 -12.73
C ALA A 126 -10.68 -0.53 -11.27
N LEU A 127 -10.74 0.45 -10.37
CA LEU A 127 -11.16 0.28 -8.97
C LEU A 127 -12.66 0.55 -8.76
N GLU A 128 -13.34 1.16 -9.73
CA GLU A 128 -14.78 1.46 -9.67
C GLU A 128 -15.67 0.32 -10.20
N ALA A 129 -15.07 -0.66 -10.87
CA ALA A 129 -15.75 -1.80 -11.51
C ALA A 129 -16.07 -2.94 -10.52
#